data_AF-A0A4R5KCQ4-F1
#
_entry.id   AF-A0A4R5KCQ4-F1
#
_cell.length_a   1.000
_cell.length_b   1.000
_cell.length_c   1.000
_cell.angle_alpha   90.00
_cell.angle_beta   90.00
_cell.angle_gamma   90.00
#
_symmetry.space_group_name_H-M   'P 1'
#
loop_
_entity.id
_entity.type
_entity.pdbx_description
1 polymer ?
#
loop_
_entity_poly.entity_id
_entity_poly.type
_entity_poly.pdbx_seq_one_letter_code
_entity_poly.pdbx_strand_id
1 'polypeptide(L)'
;MLKLFEYNWQVRKDWFDWCDKVSGEELLKRRVGGIGGILPTLHHIVAVEYGWICGGIQEKAVDIPPFEKVAGLQQIKDFSARCHLEVALFVYDWNDSLEDRIMIDITDEGEREAHKYGEVMRHVIAHEIHHIGQLSIWSREIRKKPVTANLIGRGLFDI
;
A
#
# COMPACT_ATOMS: atom_id res chain seq x y z
N MET A 1 -13.66 -8.59 -2.34
CA MET A 1 -12.32 -8.03 -2.04
C MET A 1 -11.87 -7.02 -3.07
N LEU A 2 -12.00 -7.31 -4.38
CA LEU A 2 -11.55 -6.45 -5.47
C LEU A 2 -11.85 -4.95 -5.31
N LYS A 3 -13.09 -4.59 -4.97
CA LYS A 3 -13.48 -3.17 -4.77
C LYS A 3 -12.69 -2.43 -3.69
N LEU A 4 -12.19 -3.13 -2.67
CA LEU A 4 -11.36 -2.51 -1.63
C LEU A 4 -9.91 -2.30 -2.11
N PHE A 5 -9.37 -3.14 -2.99
CA PHE A 5 -8.10 -2.87 -3.67
C PHE A 5 -8.23 -1.66 -4.60
N GLU A 6 -9.28 -1.61 -5.43
CA GLU A 6 -9.54 -0.46 -6.30
C GLU A 6 -9.69 0.85 -5.50
N TYR A 7 -10.43 0.79 -4.38
CA TYR A 7 -10.53 1.91 -3.43
C TYR A 7 -9.16 2.35 -2.92
N ASN A 8 -8.37 1.40 -2.41
CA ASN A 8 -7.05 1.66 -1.87
C ASN A 8 -6.15 2.33 -2.92
N TRP A 9 -6.09 1.79 -4.14
CA TRP A 9 -5.29 2.38 -5.22
C TRP A 9 -5.73 3.79 -5.60
N GLN A 10 -7.05 4.05 -5.68
CA GLN A 10 -7.56 5.41 -5.92
C GLN A 10 -7.15 6.37 -4.80
N VAL A 11 -7.31 5.95 -3.54
CA VAL A 11 -6.95 6.77 -2.38
C VAL A 11 -5.44 7.02 -2.32
N ARG A 12 -4.61 6.02 -2.59
CA ARG A 12 -3.14 6.16 -2.65
C ARG A 12 -2.74 7.15 -3.73
N LYS A 13 -3.36 7.07 -4.91
CA LYS A 13 -3.16 8.04 -5.98
C LYS A 13 -3.54 9.46 -5.54
N ASP A 14 -4.70 9.63 -4.92
CA ASP A 14 -5.13 10.93 -4.39
C ASP A 14 -4.12 11.47 -3.36
N TRP A 15 -3.50 10.60 -2.55
CA TRP A 15 -2.45 10.99 -1.60
C TRP A 15 -1.14 11.37 -2.28
N PHE A 16 -0.75 10.72 -3.36
CA PHE A 16 0.38 11.17 -4.17
C PHE A 16 0.11 12.56 -4.77
N ASP A 17 -1.08 12.78 -5.33
CA ASP A 17 -1.50 14.08 -5.89
C ASP A 17 -1.60 15.17 -4.79
N TRP A 18 -1.89 14.77 -3.55
CA TRP A 18 -1.84 15.65 -2.38
C TRP A 18 -0.40 16.00 -2.00
N CYS A 19 0.52 15.03 -2.03
CA CYS A 19 1.94 15.22 -1.70
C CYS A 19 2.64 16.17 -2.68
N ASP A 20 2.22 16.22 -3.95
CA ASP A 20 2.74 17.17 -4.94
C ASP A 20 2.57 18.65 -4.51
N LYS A 21 1.71 18.92 -3.52
CA LYS A 21 1.43 20.26 -2.97
C LYS A 21 2.10 20.51 -1.61
N VAL A 22 3.02 19.65 -1.20
CA VAL A 22 3.72 19.71 0.09
C VAL A 22 5.23 19.81 -0.15
N SER A 23 5.93 20.58 0.69
CA SER A 23 7.38 20.69 0.57
C SER A 23 8.07 19.35 0.85
N GLY A 24 9.18 19.08 0.17
CA GLY A 24 9.99 17.88 0.41
C GLY A 24 10.42 17.74 1.88
N GLU A 25 10.71 18.85 2.55
CA GLU A 25 11.02 18.87 3.98
C GLU A 25 9.87 18.30 4.84
N GLU A 26 8.63 18.78 4.65
CA GLU A 26 7.48 18.31 5.43
C GLU A 26 7.08 16.86 5.10
N LEU A 27 7.37 16.42 3.88
CA LEU A 27 7.17 15.05 3.40
C LEU A 27 8.15 14.05 4.04
N LEU A 28 9.39 14.47 4.30
CA LEU A 28 10.46 13.67 4.92
C LEU A 28 10.56 13.84 6.45
N LYS A 29 9.89 14.84 7.01
CA LYS A 29 9.91 15.15 8.44
C LYS A 29 9.46 13.95 9.27
N ARG A 30 10.24 13.65 10.32
CA ARG A 30 9.89 12.64 11.30
C ARG A 30 8.66 13.06 12.12
N ARG A 31 7.74 12.13 12.32
CA ARG A 31 6.49 12.32 13.07
C ARG A 31 6.27 11.16 14.03
N VAL A 32 5.42 11.38 15.02
CA VAL A 32 5.00 10.31 15.95
C VAL A 32 3.93 9.46 15.28
N GLY A 33 4.06 8.14 15.43
CA GLY A 33 3.10 7.14 14.95
C GLY A 33 3.55 6.40 13.69
N GLY A 34 3.11 5.15 13.55
CA GLY A 34 3.38 4.32 12.37
C GLY A 34 4.87 4.24 12.01
N ILE A 35 5.15 4.33 10.71
CA ILE A 35 6.50 4.33 10.13
C ILE A 35 7.26 5.66 10.36
N GLY A 36 6.59 6.67 10.91
CA GLY A 36 7.23 7.89 11.37
C GLY A 36 7.40 9.01 10.33
N GLY A 37 6.71 8.97 9.20
CA GLY A 37 6.71 10.06 8.21
C GLY A 37 5.84 9.78 6.98
N ILE A 38 5.52 10.82 6.19
CA ILE A 38 4.56 10.71 5.07
C ILE A 38 5.12 9.86 3.92
N LEU A 39 6.30 10.21 3.38
CA LEU A 39 6.90 9.43 2.29
C LEU A 39 7.34 8.02 2.72
N PRO A 40 7.97 7.81 3.90
CA PRO A 40 8.24 6.46 4.40
C PRO A 40 6.99 5.59 4.48
N THR A 41 5.87 6.15 4.95
CA THR A 41 4.60 5.42 5.01
C THR A 41 4.07 5.04 3.62
N LEU A 42 4.11 5.95 2.64
CA LEU A 42 3.66 5.64 1.27
C LEU A 42 4.54 4.58 0.60
N HIS A 43 5.86 4.65 0.79
CA HIS A 43 6.79 3.62 0.33
C HIS A 43 6.48 2.27 0.99
N HIS A 44 6.30 2.25 2.31
CA HIS A 44 6.02 1.05 3.08
C HIS A 44 4.73 0.35 2.61
N ILE A 45 3.65 1.11 2.38
CA ILE A 45 2.38 0.57 1.85
C ILE A 45 2.62 -0.20 0.54
N VAL A 46 3.33 0.42 -0.41
CA VAL A 46 3.62 -0.17 -1.73
C VAL A 46 4.50 -1.41 -1.58
N ALA A 47 5.54 -1.31 -0.76
CA ALA A 47 6.48 -2.41 -0.51
C ALA A 47 5.79 -3.63 0.09
N VAL A 48 4.94 -3.44 1.10
CA VAL A 48 4.20 -4.51 1.77
C VAL A 48 3.19 -5.16 0.81
N GLU A 49 2.42 -4.38 0.06
CA GLU A 49 1.48 -4.94 -0.93
C GLU A 49 2.20 -5.79 -1.98
N TYR A 50 3.28 -5.26 -2.57
CA TYR A 50 4.04 -5.97 -3.60
C TYR A 50 4.75 -7.21 -3.04
N GLY A 51 5.35 -7.10 -1.85
CA GLY A 51 6.02 -8.20 -1.17
C GLY A 51 5.08 -9.37 -0.89
N TRP A 52 3.92 -9.10 -0.28
CA TRP A 52 2.93 -10.14 0.02
C TRP A 52 2.33 -10.78 -1.23
N ILE A 53 1.95 -9.98 -2.22
CA ILE A 53 1.20 -10.47 -3.38
C ILE A 53 2.13 -11.11 -4.42
N CYS A 54 3.22 -10.43 -4.79
CA CYS A 54 4.12 -10.91 -5.82
C CYS A 54 5.22 -11.81 -5.24
N GLY A 55 5.82 -11.42 -4.11
CA GLY A 55 6.87 -12.20 -3.45
C GLY A 55 6.34 -13.43 -2.71
N GLY A 56 5.32 -13.25 -1.88
CA GLY A 56 4.72 -14.32 -1.09
C GLY A 56 3.79 -15.21 -1.90
N ILE A 57 2.62 -14.69 -2.28
CA ILE A 57 1.56 -15.50 -2.93
C ILE A 57 1.99 -16.05 -4.29
N GLN A 58 2.63 -15.23 -5.13
CA GLN A 58 3.05 -15.65 -6.48
C GLN A 58 4.48 -16.24 -6.52
N GLU A 59 5.22 -16.23 -5.40
CA GLU A 59 6.60 -16.73 -5.31
C GLU A 59 7.56 -16.13 -6.35
N LYS A 60 7.31 -14.89 -6.80
CA LYS A 60 8.16 -14.19 -7.76
C LYS A 60 9.36 -13.56 -7.05
N ALA A 61 10.49 -13.50 -7.75
CA ALA A 61 11.58 -12.63 -7.33
C ALA A 61 11.13 -11.16 -7.43
N VAL A 62 11.09 -10.47 -6.29
CA VAL A 62 10.68 -9.06 -6.20
C VAL A 62 11.88 -8.16 -5.96
N ASP A 63 11.89 -7.00 -6.63
CA ASP A 63 12.83 -5.90 -6.36
C ASP A 63 12.11 -4.77 -5.62
N ILE A 64 12.33 -4.72 -4.30
CA ILE A 64 11.82 -3.69 -3.40
C ILE A 64 13.02 -2.84 -2.96
N PRO A 65 13.20 -1.64 -3.52
CA PRO A 65 14.30 -0.78 -3.11
C PRO A 65 14.08 -0.30 -1.67
N PRO A 66 15.13 -0.30 -0.83
CA PRO A 66 15.04 0.31 0.50
C PRO A 66 14.73 1.80 0.37
N PHE A 67 13.99 2.34 1.34
CA PHE A 67 13.47 3.71 1.29
C PHE A 67 14.56 4.75 1.00
N GLU A 68 15.75 4.58 1.59
CA GLU A 68 16.89 5.50 1.45
C GLU A 68 17.35 5.65 -0.01
N LYS A 69 17.12 4.64 -0.85
CA LYS A 69 17.44 4.68 -2.28
C LYS A 69 16.34 5.34 -3.13
N VAL A 70 15.15 5.50 -2.58
CA VAL A 70 13.96 6.06 -3.26
C VAL A 70 13.28 7.15 -2.42
N ALA A 71 14.05 7.91 -1.65
CA ALA A 71 13.55 8.92 -0.69
C ALA A 71 12.99 10.20 -1.34
N GLY A 72 12.33 10.09 -2.49
CA GLY A 72 11.70 11.18 -3.21
C GLY A 72 10.31 10.79 -3.72
N LEU A 73 9.41 11.77 -3.77
CA LEU A 73 8.00 11.55 -4.14
C LEU A 73 7.87 10.91 -5.53
N GLN A 74 8.61 11.40 -6.53
CA GLN A 74 8.53 10.86 -7.88
C GLN A 74 9.03 9.41 -7.94
N GLN A 75 10.14 9.10 -7.26
CA GLN A 75 10.68 7.74 -7.20
C GLN A 75 9.69 6.75 -6.56
N ILE A 76 8.96 7.18 -5.53
CA ILE A 76 7.93 6.35 -4.88
C ILE A 76 6.70 6.20 -5.80
N LYS A 77 6.30 7.25 -6.54
CA LYS A 77 5.24 7.15 -7.56
C LYS A 77 5.63 6.15 -8.65
N ASP A 78 6.87 6.21 -9.14
CA ASP A 78 7.40 5.31 -10.15
C ASP A 78 7.47 3.86 -9.64
N PHE A 79 7.93 3.68 -8.39
CA PHE A 79 7.92 2.39 -7.70
C PHE A 79 6.49 1.82 -7.60
N SER A 80 5.54 2.64 -7.13
CA SER A 80 4.13 2.24 -7.03
C SER A 80 3.54 1.87 -8.39
N ALA A 81 3.83 2.64 -9.44
CA ALA A 81 3.34 2.37 -10.78
C ALA A 81 3.91 1.06 -11.33
N ARG A 82 5.21 0.81 -11.15
CA ARG A 82 5.86 -0.44 -11.54
C ARG A 82 5.24 -1.65 -10.84
N CYS A 83 5.12 -1.61 -9.52
CA CYS A 83 4.53 -2.71 -8.75
C CYS A 83 3.06 -2.96 -9.12
N HIS A 84 2.30 -1.90 -9.35
CA HIS A 84 0.89 -1.99 -9.68
C HIS A 84 0.64 -2.81 -10.96
N LEU A 85 1.53 -2.75 -11.96
CA LEU A 85 1.39 -3.54 -13.19
C LEU A 85 1.32 -5.04 -12.92
N GLU A 86 2.03 -5.55 -11.92
CA GLU A 86 2.01 -6.97 -11.57
C GLU A 86 0.95 -7.32 -10.53
N VAL A 87 0.79 -6.48 -9.52
CA VAL A 87 -0.21 -6.67 -8.45
C VAL A 87 -1.61 -6.68 -9.04
N ALA A 88 -1.93 -5.69 -9.90
CA ALA A 88 -3.26 -5.55 -10.45
C ALA A 88 -3.69 -6.78 -11.25
N LEU A 89 -2.78 -7.37 -12.05
CA LEU A 89 -3.06 -8.59 -12.80
C LEU A 89 -3.53 -9.72 -11.87
N PHE A 90 -2.79 -9.98 -10.80
CA PHE A 90 -3.15 -11.02 -9.85
C PHE A 90 -4.47 -10.72 -9.11
N VAL A 91 -4.66 -9.46 -8.69
CA VAL A 91 -5.87 -9.05 -7.96
C VAL A 91 -7.12 -9.12 -8.84
N TYR A 92 -7.01 -8.78 -10.12
CA TYR A 92 -8.11 -8.87 -11.07
C TYR A 92 -8.45 -10.32 -11.48
N ASP A 93 -7.44 -11.21 -11.53
CA ASP A 93 -7.63 -12.64 -11.78
C ASP A 93 -8.04 -13.46 -10.55
N TRP A 94 -8.19 -12.79 -9.39
CA TRP A 94 -8.59 -13.43 -8.16
C TRP A 94 -9.95 -14.14 -8.29
N ASN A 95 -10.03 -15.36 -7.80
CA ASN A 95 -11.27 -16.13 -7.73
C ASN A 95 -11.32 -16.97 -6.44
N ASP A 96 -12.53 -17.39 -6.05
CA ASP A 96 -12.78 -18.03 -4.75
C ASP A 96 -12.01 -19.35 -4.54
N SER A 97 -11.54 -20.02 -5.61
CA SER A 97 -10.71 -21.22 -5.49
C SER A 97 -9.31 -20.96 -4.93
N LEU A 98 -8.89 -19.68 -4.90
CA LEU A 98 -7.61 -19.26 -4.33
C LEU A 98 -7.68 -19.03 -2.81
N GLU A 99 -8.89 -18.84 -2.25
CA GLU A 99 -9.09 -18.38 -0.87
C GLU A 99 -8.35 -19.24 0.17
N ASP A 100 -8.43 -20.56 0.03
CA ASP A 100 -7.88 -21.54 0.97
C ASP A 100 -6.49 -22.07 0.57
N ARG A 101 -5.88 -21.56 -0.51
CA ARG A 101 -4.50 -21.92 -0.85
C ARG A 101 -3.56 -21.39 0.22
N ILE A 102 -2.49 -22.14 0.46
CA ILE A 102 -1.51 -21.83 1.50
C ILE A 102 -0.29 -21.16 0.87
N MET A 103 0.09 -20.02 1.43
CA MET A 103 1.40 -19.41 1.26
C MET A 103 2.25 -19.74 2.48
N ILE A 104 3.53 -20.01 2.26
CA ILE A 104 4.52 -20.12 3.33
C ILE A 104 5.32 -18.83 3.37
N ASP A 105 5.14 -18.07 4.44
CA ASP A 105 6.00 -16.93 4.77
C ASP A 105 7.27 -17.43 5.48
N ILE A 106 8.39 -16.77 5.22
CA ILE A 106 9.65 -17.00 5.91
C ILE A 106 9.98 -15.72 6.66
N THR A 107 9.86 -15.75 7.99
CA THR A 107 10.09 -14.58 8.83
C THR A 107 11.56 -14.16 8.81
N ASP A 108 11.85 -12.96 9.34
CA ASP A 108 13.23 -12.48 9.46
C ASP A 108 14.10 -13.40 10.34
N GLU A 109 13.48 -14.13 11.27
CA GLU A 109 14.11 -15.18 12.10
C GLU A 109 14.28 -16.53 11.38
N GLY A 110 13.77 -16.64 10.14
CA GLY A 110 13.80 -17.86 9.33
C GLY A 110 12.72 -18.87 9.69
N GLU A 111 11.73 -18.49 10.49
CA GLU A 111 10.59 -19.36 10.82
C GLU A 111 9.65 -19.48 9.62
N ARG A 112 8.98 -20.63 9.49
CA ARG A 112 8.06 -20.90 8.39
C ARG A 112 6.64 -20.81 8.91
N GLU A 113 5.91 -19.79 8.48
CA GLU A 113 4.53 -19.56 8.86
C GLU A 113 3.59 -19.81 7.68
N ALA A 114 2.45 -20.45 7.95
CA ALA A 114 1.48 -20.78 6.93
C ALA A 114 0.29 -19.82 6.99
N HIS A 115 0.00 -19.15 5.88
CA HIS A 115 -1.14 -18.24 5.76
C HIS A 115 -2.02 -18.64 4.59
N LYS A 116 -3.34 -18.46 4.74
CA LYS A 116 -4.26 -18.59 3.60
C LYS A 116 -4.10 -17.37 2.69
N TYR A 117 -4.15 -17.56 1.38
CA TYR A 117 -4.09 -16.44 0.44
C TYR A 117 -5.21 -15.43 0.72
N GLY A 118 -6.41 -15.89 1.02
CA GLY A 118 -7.53 -14.99 1.37
C GLY A 118 -7.27 -14.14 2.62
N GLU A 119 -6.55 -14.69 3.60
CA GLU A 119 -6.13 -13.96 4.82
C GLU A 119 -5.14 -12.85 4.46
N VAL A 120 -4.13 -13.18 3.65
CA VAL A 120 -3.10 -12.25 3.18
C VAL A 120 -3.71 -11.12 2.37
N MET A 121 -4.64 -11.42 1.46
CA MET A 121 -5.35 -10.41 0.67
C MET A 121 -6.11 -9.40 1.55
N ARG A 122 -6.74 -9.87 2.63
CA ARG A 122 -7.44 -9.00 3.59
C ARG A 122 -6.47 -8.24 4.49
N HIS A 123 -5.36 -8.85 4.87
CA HIS A 123 -4.29 -8.19 5.60
C HIS A 123 -3.77 -6.98 4.81
N VAL A 124 -3.42 -7.16 3.54
CA VAL A 124 -2.91 -6.08 2.68
C VAL A 124 -3.94 -4.94 2.53
N ILE A 125 -5.22 -5.26 2.35
CA ILE A 125 -6.30 -4.25 2.31
C ILE A 125 -6.33 -3.43 3.61
N ALA A 126 -6.40 -4.12 4.76
CA ALA A 126 -6.51 -3.48 6.06
C ALA A 126 -5.26 -2.67 6.43
N HIS A 127 -4.09 -3.19 6.08
CA HIS A 127 -2.79 -2.58 6.31
C HIS A 127 -2.68 -1.20 5.65
N GLU A 128 -3.06 -1.09 4.38
CA GLU A 128 -3.05 0.21 3.71
C GLU A 128 -4.06 1.19 4.31
N ILE A 129 -5.30 0.76 4.57
CA ILE A 129 -6.32 1.62 5.19
C ILE A 129 -5.83 2.16 6.53
N HIS A 130 -5.19 1.30 7.33
CA HIS A 130 -4.58 1.67 8.61
C HIS A 130 -3.53 2.78 8.44
N HIS A 131 -2.58 2.61 7.52
CA HIS A 131 -1.50 3.56 7.31
C HIS A 131 -1.97 4.86 6.65
N ILE A 132 -2.92 4.79 5.72
CA ILE A 132 -3.57 5.99 5.15
C ILE A 132 -4.31 6.79 6.23
N GLY A 133 -4.89 6.12 7.23
CA GLY A 133 -5.47 6.77 8.40
C GLY A 133 -4.46 7.65 9.15
N GLN A 134 -3.20 7.20 9.27
CA GLN A 134 -2.11 7.97 9.91
C GLN A 134 -1.79 9.25 9.12
N LEU A 135 -1.73 9.16 7.79
CA LEU A 135 -1.50 10.32 6.91
C LEU A 135 -2.56 11.41 7.12
N SER A 136 -3.81 11.01 7.39
CA SER A 136 -4.90 11.96 7.63
C SER A 136 -4.63 12.87 8.84
N ILE A 137 -4.01 12.35 9.90
CA ILE A 137 -3.64 13.13 11.09
C ILE A 137 -2.50 14.08 10.78
N TRP A 138 -1.42 13.58 10.18
CA TRP A 138 -0.24 14.40 9.85
C TRP A 138 -0.55 15.51 8.84
N SER A 139 -1.49 15.28 7.92
CA SER A 139 -1.97 16.31 7.01
C SER A 139 -2.58 17.51 7.75
N ARG A 140 -3.28 17.26 8.87
CA ARG A 140 -3.90 18.30 9.70
C ARG A 140 -2.87 19.05 10.54
N GLU A 141 -1.83 18.37 11.01
CA GLU A 141 -0.71 19.02 11.74
C GLU A 141 -0.06 20.10 10.89
N ILE A 142 0.07 19.87 9.58
CA ILE A 142 0.60 20.86 8.62
C ILE A 142 -0.49 21.77 8.04
N ARG A 143 -1.66 21.82 8.65
CA ARG A 143 -2.82 22.66 8.30
C ARG A 143 -3.32 22.47 6.85
N LYS A 144 -3.18 21.26 6.31
CA LYS A 144 -3.74 20.89 5.00
C LYS A 144 -4.96 19.97 5.19
N LYS A 145 -5.90 20.05 4.24
CA LYS A 145 -7.07 19.16 4.22
C LYS A 145 -6.59 17.75 3.78
N PRO A 146 -6.97 16.67 4.47
CA PRO A 146 -6.66 15.31 4.06
C PRO A 146 -7.45 14.94 2.80
N VAL A 147 -6.94 13.92 2.10
CA VAL A 147 -7.72 13.15 1.11
C VAL A 147 -8.93 12.52 1.80
N THR A 148 -10.06 12.44 1.10
CA THR A 148 -11.26 11.79 1.64
C THR A 148 -11.05 10.27 1.76
N ALA A 149 -11.41 9.69 2.88
CA ALA A 149 -11.41 8.23 3.10
C ALA A 149 -12.77 7.58 2.81
N ASN A 150 -13.72 8.33 2.22
CA ASN A 150 -15.01 7.75 1.89
C ASN A 150 -14.86 6.71 0.77
N LEU A 151 -15.34 5.49 1.02
CA LEU A 151 -15.55 4.49 -0.02
C LEU A 151 -16.73 4.88 -0.93
N ILE A 152 -17.79 5.40 -0.33
CA ILE A 152 -19.01 5.84 -1.02
C ILE A 152 -18.72 7.08 -1.87
N GLY A 153 -19.27 7.12 -3.09
CA GLY A 153 -19.14 8.27 -3.99
C GLY A 153 -17.84 8.30 -4.80
N ARG A 154 -17.06 7.21 -4.80
CA ARG A 154 -15.82 7.07 -5.60
C ARG A 154 -16.02 6.47 -6.99
N GLY A 155 -17.26 6.16 -7.38
CA GLY A 155 -17.56 5.55 -8.69
C GLY A 155 -17.07 4.11 -8.84
N LEU A 156 -16.91 3.38 -7.73
CA LEU A 156 -16.49 1.97 -7.74
C LEU A 156 -17.65 0.98 -7.95
N PHE A 157 -18.88 1.45 -7.78
CA PHE A 157 -20.11 0.68 -7.96
C PHE A 157 -21.01 1.42 -8.96
N ASP A 158 -21.54 0.67 -9.92
CA ASP A 158 -22.55 1.18 -10.84
C ASP A 158 -23.85 1.49 -10.08
N ILE A 159 -24.61 2.46 -10.59
CA ILE A 159 -25.91 2.90 -10.04
C ILE A 159 -27.03 2.44 -10.97
#